data_AF-A0A976KCF3-F1
#
_entry.id   AF-A0A976KCF3-F1
#
_cell.length_a   1.000
_cell.length_b   1.000
_cell.length_c   1.000
_cell.angle_alpha   90.00
_cell.angle_beta   90.00
_cell.angle_gamma   90.00
#
_symmetry.space_group_name_H-M   'P 1'
#
loop_
_entity.id
_entity.type
_entity.pdbx_description
1 polymer ?
#
loop_
_entity_poly.entity_id
_entity_poly.type
_entity_poly.pdbx_seq_one_letter_code
_entity_poly.pdbx_strand_id
1 'polypeptide(L)'
;MIKTLVLLEVGLAAAIFLLAAAQYLGLSQARREGRTQNVSRLVTYGALMALTVIYAVGNLIWLASAPNLKDLGPVEDLPTVNWTFLIIAVMIGVLAAWDLVTHIRFVLTNQPHYKPRLMTAIAMVLLMVLLVGLNLSRWEVYLDEVQATYAESIPDETP
;
A
#
# COMPACT_ATOMS: atom_id res chain seq x y z
N MET A 1 14.84 -6.29 11.82
CA MET A 1 14.48 -5.02 11.16
C MET A 1 13.18 -5.13 10.37
N ILE A 2 13.01 -6.20 9.59
CA ILE A 2 11.82 -6.52 8.78
C ILE A 2 10.48 -6.34 9.54
N LYS A 3 10.36 -6.88 10.76
CA LYS A 3 9.12 -6.76 11.57
C LYS A 3 8.68 -5.31 11.76
N THR A 4 9.61 -4.40 12.04
CA THR A 4 9.31 -2.99 12.23
C THR A 4 8.81 -2.36 10.94
N LEU A 5 9.44 -2.67 9.79
CA LEU A 5 9.02 -2.17 8.48
C LEU A 5 7.61 -2.63 8.12
N VAL A 6 7.28 -3.91 8.34
CA VAL A 6 5.94 -4.44 8.10
C VAL A 6 4.89 -3.73 8.96
N LEU A 7 5.17 -3.52 10.25
CA LEU A 7 4.23 -2.83 11.14
C LEU A 7 4.01 -1.37 10.71
N LEU A 8 5.05 -0.69 10.23
CA LEU A 8 4.93 0.66 9.66
C LEU A 8 4.08 0.65 8.39
N GLU A 9 4.31 -0.30 7.48
CA GLU A 9 3.51 -0.44 6.25
C GLU A 9 2.02 -0.71 6.56
N VAL A 10 1.73 -1.57 7.53
CA VAL A 10 0.36 -1.84 7.99
C VAL A 10 -0.26 -0.58 8.61
N GLY A 11 0.50 0.19 9.39
CA GLY A 11 0.07 1.47 9.94
C GLY A 11 -0.25 2.50 8.84
N LEU A 12 0.58 2.60 7.80
CA LEU A 12 0.32 3.46 6.65
C LEU A 12 -0.91 3.01 5.87
N ALA A 13 -1.06 1.71 5.61
CA ALA A 13 -2.23 1.14 4.94
C ALA A 13 -3.52 1.43 5.72
N ALA A 14 -3.48 1.35 7.06
CA ALA A 14 -4.60 1.73 7.92
C ALA A 14 -4.94 3.23 7.82
N ALA A 15 -3.93 4.11 7.78
CA ALA A 15 -4.17 5.54 7.58
C ALA A 15 -4.81 5.84 6.21
N ILE A 16 -4.32 5.21 5.13
CA ILE A 16 -4.91 5.34 3.79
C ILE A 16 -6.35 4.83 3.79
N PHE A 17 -6.62 3.69 4.42
CA PHE A 17 -7.96 3.14 4.56
C PHE A 17 -8.91 4.11 5.26
N LEU A 18 -8.49 4.72 6.37
CA LEU A 18 -9.33 5.68 7.11
C LEU A 18 -9.62 6.94 6.28
N LEU A 19 -8.65 7.45 5.54
CA LEU A 19 -8.86 8.59 4.63
C LEU A 19 -9.81 8.22 3.49
N ALA A 20 -9.66 7.04 2.88
CA ALA A 20 -10.55 6.55 1.84
C ALA A 20 -11.98 6.33 2.38
N ALA A 21 -12.12 5.78 3.59
CA ALA A 21 -13.41 5.57 4.25
C ALA A 21 -14.12 6.90 4.54
N ALA A 22 -13.39 7.91 5.02
CA ALA A 22 -13.94 9.25 5.25
C ALA A 22 -14.48 9.86 3.94
N GLN A 23 -13.75 9.72 2.83
CA GLN A 23 -14.22 10.17 1.51
C GLN A 23 -15.44 9.37 1.04
N TYR A 24 -15.41 8.04 1.18
CA TYR A 24 -16.51 7.16 0.81
C TYR A 24 -17.80 7.53 1.56
N LEU A 25 -17.73 7.72 2.89
CA LEU A 25 -18.87 8.11 3.71
C LEU A 25 -19.41 9.49 3.31
N GLY A 26 -18.53 10.47 3.12
CA GLY A 26 -18.92 11.82 2.69
C GLY A 26 -19.62 11.81 1.33
N LEU A 27 -19.16 10.98 0.38
CA LEU A 27 -19.83 10.82 -0.92
C LEU A 27 -21.15 10.06 -0.79
N SER A 28 -21.20 8.99 0.01
CA SER A 28 -22.42 8.20 0.21
C SER A 28 -23.53 9.04 0.81
N GLN A 29 -23.21 9.88 1.79
CA GLN A 29 -24.18 10.81 2.38
C GLN A 29 -24.65 11.84 1.36
N ALA A 30 -23.73 12.49 0.64
CA ALA A 30 -24.08 13.47 -0.39
C ALA A 30 -24.96 12.87 -1.50
N ARG A 31 -24.79 11.59 -1.84
CA ARG A 31 -25.67 10.87 -2.78
C ARG A 31 -27.06 10.63 -2.23
N ARG A 32 -27.18 10.18 -0.97
CA ARG A 32 -28.48 9.96 -0.31
C ARG A 32 -29.29 11.26 -0.25
N GLU A 33 -28.60 12.38 -0.09
CA GLU A 33 -29.18 13.73 -0.12
C GLU A 33 -29.42 14.28 -1.54
N GLY A 34 -29.15 13.51 -2.60
CA GLY A 34 -29.33 13.92 -4.00
C GLY A 34 -28.34 14.98 -4.50
N ARG A 35 -27.31 15.33 -3.73
CA ARG A 35 -26.34 16.39 -4.04
C ARG A 35 -25.30 15.98 -5.08
N THR A 36 -25.16 14.68 -5.36
CA THR A 36 -24.24 14.17 -6.38
C THR A 36 -24.73 12.84 -6.94
N GLN A 37 -24.44 12.58 -8.22
CA GLN A 37 -24.66 11.29 -8.88
C GLN A 37 -23.35 10.57 -9.22
N ASN A 38 -22.21 11.02 -8.68
CA ASN A 38 -20.91 10.46 -9.00
C ASN A 38 -20.70 9.06 -8.37
N VAL A 39 -21.10 8.01 -9.09
CA VAL A 39 -20.94 6.60 -8.67
C VAL A 39 -19.47 6.18 -8.79
N SER A 40 -18.76 6.65 -9.82
CA SER A 40 -17.39 6.22 -10.10
C SER A 40 -16.46 6.54 -8.93
N ARG A 41 -16.57 7.72 -8.31
CA ARG A 41 -15.78 8.04 -7.11
C ARG A 41 -16.08 7.14 -5.92
N LEU A 42 -17.33 6.72 -5.70
CA LEU A 42 -17.64 5.74 -4.65
C LEU A 42 -16.96 4.40 -4.92
N VAL A 43 -17.02 3.94 -6.17
CA VAL A 43 -16.35 2.71 -6.59
C VAL A 43 -14.83 2.83 -6.40
N THR A 44 -14.23 3.98 -6.75
CA THR A 44 -12.80 4.25 -6.54
C THR A 44 -12.41 4.14 -5.07
N TYR A 45 -13.12 4.82 -4.16
CA TYR A 45 -12.79 4.74 -2.73
C TYR A 45 -13.09 3.37 -2.13
N GLY A 46 -14.15 2.69 -2.59
CA GLY A 46 -14.43 1.30 -2.20
C GLY A 46 -13.32 0.33 -2.63
N ALA A 47 -12.81 0.48 -3.86
CA ALA A 47 -11.68 -0.31 -4.34
C ALA A 47 -10.38 0.00 -3.57
N LEU A 48 -10.13 1.28 -3.26
CA LEU A 48 -9.00 1.72 -2.43
C LEU A 48 -9.05 1.06 -1.04
N MET A 49 -10.23 1.05 -0.41
CA MET A 49 -10.46 0.40 0.88
C MET A 49 -10.23 -1.12 0.79
N ALA A 50 -10.76 -1.79 -0.23
CA ALA A 50 -10.59 -3.23 -0.39
C ALA A 50 -9.12 -3.60 -0.60
N LEU A 51 -8.42 -2.89 -1.50
CA LEU A 51 -7.01 -3.14 -1.79
C LEU A 51 -6.10 -2.88 -0.59
N THR A 52 -6.37 -1.84 0.20
CA THR A 52 -5.60 -1.54 1.42
C THR A 52 -5.78 -2.62 2.49
N VAL A 53 -6.99 -3.19 2.63
CA VAL A 53 -7.23 -4.34 3.53
C VAL A 53 -6.48 -5.58 3.05
N ILE A 54 -6.58 -5.92 1.75
CA ILE A 54 -5.85 -7.06 1.17
C ILE A 54 -4.34 -6.89 1.38
N TYR A 55 -3.82 -5.68 1.14
CA TYR A 55 -2.43 -5.35 1.38
C TYR A 55 -2.05 -5.55 2.85
N ALA A 56 -2.79 -4.98 3.80
CA ALA A 56 -2.46 -5.06 5.22
C ALA A 56 -2.50 -6.51 5.73
N VAL A 57 -3.56 -7.26 5.39
CA VAL A 57 -3.72 -8.67 5.79
C VAL A 57 -2.61 -9.52 5.18
N GLY A 58 -2.32 -9.34 3.89
CA GLY A 58 -1.25 -10.07 3.21
C GLY A 58 0.12 -9.84 3.84
N ASN A 59 0.44 -8.59 4.21
CA ASN A 59 1.68 -8.26 4.91
C ASN A 59 1.76 -8.89 6.31
N LEU A 60 0.65 -8.96 7.04
CA LEU A 60 0.61 -9.64 8.35
C LEU A 60 0.77 -11.16 8.23
N ILE A 61 0.15 -11.79 7.23
CA ILE A 61 0.33 -13.22 6.93
C ILE A 61 1.78 -13.51 6.56
N TRP A 62 2.39 -12.65 5.73
CA TRP A 62 3.79 -12.78 5.36
C TRP A 62 4.70 -12.67 6.59
N LEU A 63 4.49 -11.68 7.45
CA LEU A 63 5.27 -11.52 8.68
C LEU A 63 5.13 -12.72 9.63
N ALA A 64 3.94 -13.31 9.72
CA ALA A 64 3.72 -14.52 10.52
C ALA A 64 4.40 -15.77 9.92
N SER A 65 4.56 -15.79 8.60
CA SER A 65 5.19 -16.91 7.87
C SER A 65 6.71 -16.74 7.74
N ALA A 66 7.22 -15.52 7.89
CA ALA A 66 8.63 -15.19 7.71
C ALA A 66 9.64 -15.96 8.59
N PRO A 67 9.33 -16.38 9.83
CA PRO A 67 10.25 -17.20 10.64
C PRO A 67 10.62 -18.54 9.98
N ASN A 68 9.76 -19.06 9.09
CA ASN A 68 9.99 -20.32 8.38
C ASN A 68 10.83 -20.15 7.10
N LEU A 69 11.28 -18.92 6.76
CA LEU A 69 12.09 -18.64 5.56
C LEU A 69 13.52 -19.17 5.65
N LYS A 70 14.05 -19.37 6.86
CA LYS A 70 15.34 -20.03 7.06
C LYS A 70 15.32 -21.53 6.69
N ASP A 71 14.13 -22.14 6.69
CA ASP A 71 13.94 -23.55 6.39
C ASP A 71 13.54 -23.80 4.91
N LEU A 72 13.39 -22.74 4.10
CA LEU A 72 12.80 -22.81 2.75
C LEU A 72 13.77 -23.22 1.63
N GLY A 73 14.97 -23.71 1.93
CA GLY A 73 15.90 -24.24 0.92
C GLY A 73 16.52 -23.15 0.03
N PRO A 74 17.13 -23.52 -1.12
CA PRO A 74 17.88 -22.59 -1.97
C PRO A 74 17.00 -21.46 -2.54
N VAL A 75 17.65 -20.34 -2.83
CA VAL A 75 17.06 -19.04 -3.16
C VAL A 75 16.05 -19.06 -4.32
N GLU A 76 16.08 -20.09 -5.16
CA GLU A 76 15.16 -20.27 -6.30
C GLU A 76 13.69 -20.48 -5.90
N ASP A 77 13.41 -20.94 -4.66
CA ASP A 77 12.05 -21.10 -4.13
C ASP A 77 11.58 -19.90 -3.27
N LEU A 78 12.44 -18.88 -3.06
CA LEU A 78 12.08 -17.69 -2.28
C LEU A 78 11.14 -16.78 -3.11
N PRO A 79 9.94 -16.46 -2.59
CA PRO A 79 8.77 -16.55 -3.43
C PRO A 79 8.39 -15.20 -4.06
N THR A 80 7.83 -15.31 -5.26
CA THR A 80 6.85 -14.44 -5.96
C THR A 80 5.82 -13.70 -5.08
N VAL A 81 5.69 -14.06 -3.80
CA VAL A 81 4.78 -13.49 -2.80
C VAL A 81 5.04 -12.00 -2.53
N ASN A 82 6.30 -11.52 -2.47
CA ASN A 82 6.53 -10.10 -2.16
C ASN A 82 6.20 -9.16 -3.34
N TRP A 83 6.44 -9.59 -4.58
CA TRP A 83 6.06 -8.85 -5.79
C TRP A 83 4.54 -8.61 -5.88
N THR A 84 3.75 -9.55 -5.36
CA THR A 84 2.28 -9.41 -5.30
C THR A 84 1.87 -8.22 -4.44
N PHE A 85 2.57 -7.96 -3.32
CA PHE A 85 2.28 -6.81 -2.46
C PHE A 85 2.75 -5.49 -3.08
N LEU A 86 3.89 -5.48 -3.78
CA LEU A 86 4.34 -4.32 -4.52
C LEU A 86 3.32 -3.92 -5.61
N ILE A 87 2.78 -4.89 -6.35
CA ILE A 87 1.72 -4.64 -7.35
C ILE A 87 0.50 -4.00 -6.70
N ILE A 88 0.03 -4.53 -5.56
CA ILE A 88 -1.11 -3.97 -4.84
C ILE A 88 -0.80 -2.54 -4.38
N ALA A 89 0.38 -2.28 -3.81
CA ALA A 89 0.79 -0.92 -3.43
C ALA A 89 0.78 0.04 -4.62
N VAL A 90 1.31 -0.37 -5.78
CA VAL A 90 1.27 0.44 -7.00
C VAL A 90 -0.16 0.70 -7.45
N MET A 91 -1.05 -0.30 -7.43
CA MET A 91 -2.47 -0.13 -7.78
C MET A 91 -3.17 0.89 -6.87
N ILE A 92 -2.96 0.82 -5.56
CA ILE A 92 -3.51 1.80 -4.61
C ILE A 92 -2.95 3.20 -4.93
N GLY A 93 -1.66 3.29 -5.28
CA GLY A 93 -0.99 4.54 -5.66
C GLY A 93 -1.60 5.18 -6.90
N VAL A 94 -1.86 4.38 -7.95
CA VAL A 94 -2.50 4.85 -9.18
C VAL A 94 -3.92 5.37 -8.90
N LEU A 95 -4.70 4.67 -8.07
CA LEU A 95 -6.04 5.12 -7.69
C LEU A 95 -6.02 6.43 -6.89
N ALA A 96 -5.09 6.58 -5.94
CA ALA A 96 -4.92 7.81 -5.17
C ALA A 96 -4.47 8.98 -6.05
N ALA A 97 -3.53 8.75 -6.97
CA ALA A 97 -3.05 9.75 -7.91
C ALA A 97 -4.15 10.19 -8.89
N TRP A 98 -4.93 9.23 -9.39
CA TRP A 98 -6.10 9.52 -10.22
C TRP A 98 -7.09 10.42 -9.49
N ASP A 99 -7.42 10.10 -8.24
CA ASP A 99 -8.32 10.92 -7.43
C ASP A 99 -7.77 12.34 -7.22
N LEU A 100 -6.46 12.48 -6.95
CA LEU A 100 -5.80 13.78 -6.83
C LEU A 100 -5.93 14.61 -8.12
N VAL A 101 -5.67 14.03 -9.29
CA VAL A 101 -5.81 14.70 -10.59
C VAL A 101 -7.23 15.22 -10.78
N THR A 102 -8.25 14.43 -10.43
CA THR A 102 -9.63 14.90 -10.54
C THR A 102 -9.91 16.09 -9.62
N HIS A 103 -9.39 16.09 -8.39
CA HIS A 103 -9.58 17.20 -7.45
C HIS A 103 -8.85 18.48 -7.89
N ILE A 104 -7.64 18.37 -8.43
CA ILE A 104 -6.89 19.51 -8.97
C ILE A 104 -7.70 20.16 -10.10
N ARG A 105 -8.24 19.37 -11.04
CA ARG A 105 -9.10 19.89 -12.11
C ARG A 105 -10.30 20.68 -11.57
N PHE A 106 -10.98 20.16 -10.54
CA PHE A 106 -12.12 20.87 -9.94
C PHE A 106 -11.76 22.18 -9.24
N VAL A 107 -10.60 22.24 -8.57
CA VAL A 107 -10.12 23.47 -7.93
C VAL A 107 -9.72 24.51 -8.97
N LEU A 108 -9.06 24.11 -10.05
CA LEU A 108 -8.71 25.00 -11.16
C LEU A 108 -9.94 25.57 -11.87
N THR A 109 -11.09 24.88 -11.82
CA THR A 109 -12.39 25.37 -12.31
C THR A 109 -13.16 26.24 -11.29
N ASN A 110 -12.49 26.75 -10.25
CA ASN A 110 -13.02 27.73 -9.29
C ASN A 110 -14.21 27.25 -8.43
N GLN A 111 -14.20 25.98 -8.02
CA GLN A 111 -15.19 25.42 -7.08
C GLN A 111 -14.62 25.36 -5.65
N PRO A 112 -14.85 26.36 -4.77
CA PRO A 112 -14.14 26.48 -3.49
C PRO A 112 -14.46 25.38 -2.47
N HIS A 113 -15.58 24.67 -2.61
CA HIS A 113 -15.98 23.58 -1.71
C HIS A 113 -15.12 22.31 -1.85
N TYR A 114 -14.14 22.28 -2.76
CA TYR A 114 -13.27 21.13 -3.01
C TYR A 114 -11.92 21.17 -2.27
N LYS A 115 -11.55 22.27 -1.61
CA LYS A 115 -10.24 22.41 -0.94
C LYS A 115 -9.96 21.34 0.14
N PRO A 116 -10.88 20.99 1.05
CA PRO A 116 -10.61 19.95 2.06
C PRO A 116 -10.39 18.58 1.43
N ARG A 117 -11.13 18.26 0.37
CA ARG A 117 -11.01 16.99 -0.36
C ARG A 117 -9.69 16.89 -1.13
N LEU A 118 -9.22 18.02 -1.68
CA LEU A 118 -7.89 18.10 -2.29
C LEU A 118 -6.79 17.77 -1.27
N MET A 119 -6.87 18.31 -0.05
CA MET A 119 -5.87 18.02 0.99
C MET A 119 -5.87 16.53 1.38
N THR A 120 -7.03 15.90 1.46
CA THR A 120 -7.12 14.44 1.68
C THR A 120 -6.49 13.66 0.53
N ALA A 121 -6.73 14.04 -0.72
CA ALA A 121 -6.14 13.39 -1.89
C ALA A 121 -4.61 13.53 -1.91
N ILE A 122 -4.08 14.72 -1.59
CA ILE A 122 -2.63 14.96 -1.45
C ILE A 122 -2.05 14.07 -0.35
N ALA A 123 -2.70 14.04 0.82
CA ALA A 123 -2.25 13.22 1.95
C ALA A 123 -2.21 11.73 1.57
N MET A 124 -3.25 11.20 0.91
CA MET A 124 -3.27 9.81 0.44
C MET A 124 -2.11 9.52 -0.53
N VAL A 125 -1.82 10.41 -1.48
CA VAL A 125 -0.69 10.23 -2.40
C VAL A 125 0.66 10.22 -1.67
N LEU A 126 0.87 11.13 -0.71
CA LEU A 126 2.10 11.14 0.09
C LEU A 126 2.26 9.86 0.92
N LEU A 127 1.19 9.40 1.56
CA LEU A 127 1.18 8.13 2.28
C LEU A 127 1.48 6.95 1.35
N MET A 128 1.00 6.99 0.10
CA MET A 128 1.29 5.97 -0.89
C MET A 128 2.74 5.94 -1.34
N VAL A 129 3.37 7.10 -1.54
CA VAL A 129 4.80 7.19 -1.85
C VAL A 129 5.62 6.58 -0.71
N LEU A 130 5.28 6.90 0.53
CA LEU A 130 5.92 6.32 1.72
C LEU A 130 5.71 4.80 1.80
N LEU A 131 4.50 4.32 1.53
CA LEU A 131 4.17 2.89 1.55
C LEU A 131 5.02 2.11 0.54
N VAL A 132 5.12 2.60 -0.69
CA VAL A 132 5.94 1.98 -1.75
C VAL A 132 7.42 2.03 -1.37
N GLY A 133 7.90 3.17 -0.84
CA GLY A 133 9.28 3.30 -0.38
C GLY A 133 9.64 2.29 0.72
N LEU A 134 8.78 2.13 1.74
CA LEU A 134 8.98 1.13 2.79
C LEU A 134 8.96 -0.30 2.25
N ASN A 135 8.07 -0.60 1.31
CA ASN A 135 7.98 -1.93 0.70
C ASN A 135 9.27 -2.29 -0.06
N LEU A 136 9.86 -1.32 -0.78
CA LEU A 136 11.16 -1.47 -1.44
C LEU A 136 12.30 -1.64 -0.44
N SER A 137 12.38 -0.80 0.59
CA SER A 137 13.41 -0.93 1.63
C SER A 137 13.32 -2.25 2.38
N ARG A 138 12.11 -2.75 2.65
CA ARG A 138 11.92 -4.08 3.24
C ARG A 138 12.47 -5.17 2.33
N TRP A 139 12.31 -5.03 1.02
CA TRP A 139 12.82 -5.98 0.06
C TRP A 139 14.35 -6.03 0.02
N GLU A 140 15.00 -4.87 0.03
CA GLU A 140 16.46 -4.78 0.13
C GLU A 140 16.98 -5.50 1.37
N VAL A 141 16.41 -5.18 2.54
CA VAL A 141 16.75 -5.83 3.82
C VAL A 141 16.55 -7.35 3.76
N TYR A 142 15.45 -7.79 3.15
CA TYR A 142 15.17 -9.21 3.02
C TYR A 142 16.20 -9.92 2.12
N LEU A 143 16.56 -9.32 0.99
CA LEU A 143 17.60 -9.88 0.10
C LEU A 143 18.95 -9.96 0.80
N ASP A 144 19.32 -8.94 1.58
CA ASP A 144 20.56 -8.93 2.36
C ASP A 144 20.57 -10.08 3.39
N GLU A 145 19.47 -10.28 4.13
CA GLU A 145 19.34 -11.37 5.12
C GLU A 145 19.41 -12.76 4.45
N VAL A 146 18.81 -12.92 3.27
CA VAL A 146 18.86 -14.16 2.49
C VAL A 146 20.27 -14.44 1.98
N GLN A 147 20.95 -13.44 1.41
CA GLN A 147 22.29 -13.58 0.86
C GLN A 147 23.31 -13.93 1.97
N ALA A 148 23.19 -13.30 3.14
CA ALA A 148 24.02 -13.63 4.29
C ALA A 148 23.83 -15.09 4.75
N THR A 149 22.57 -15.55 4.81
CA THR A 149 22.26 -16.93 5.21
C THR A 149 22.82 -17.95 4.19
N TYR A 150 22.73 -17.65 2.89
CA TYR A 150 23.26 -18.52 1.85
C TYR A 150 24.79 -18.58 1.91
N ALA A 151 25.48 -17.45 2.13
CA ALA A 151 26.93 -17.39 2.25
C ALA A 151 27.47 -18.23 3.44
N GLU A 152 26.74 -18.29 4.56
CA GLU A 152 27.08 -19.15 5.70
C GLU A 152 26.87 -20.65 5.43
N SER A 153 26.02 -21.00 4.46
CA SER A 153 25.66 -22.40 4.16
C SER A 153 26.59 -23.11 3.17
N ILE A 154 27.48 -22.38 2.49
CA ILE A 154 28.48 -22.96 1.60
C ILE A 154 29.66 -23.43 2.46
N PRO A 155 29.94 -24.74 2.57
CA PRO A 155 31.10 -25.21 3.31
C PRO A 155 32.38 -24.66 2.66
N ASP A 156 33.30 -24.17 3.48
CA ASP A 156 34.63 -23.71 3.06
C ASP A 156 35.33 -24.87 2.34
N GLU A 157 35.26 -24.90 1.01
CA GLU A 157 36.13 -25.73 0.18
C GLU A 157 37.53 -25.11 0.25
N THR A 158 38.20 -25.32 1.38
CA THR A 158 39.62 -25.06 1.52
C THR A 158 40.37 -26.16 0.75
N PRO A 159 41.20 -25.82 -0.25
CA PRO A 159 41.97 -26.80 -1.02
C PRO A 159 43.10 -27.45 -0.22
#